data_AF-A0A7J9SL90-F1
#
_entry.id   AF-A0A7J9SL90-F1
#
_cell.length_a   1.000
_cell.length_b   1.000
_cell.length_c   1.000
_cell.angle_alpha   90.00
_cell.angle_beta   90.00
_cell.angle_gamma   90.00
#
_symmetry.space_group_name_H-M   'P 1'
#
loop_
_entity.id
_entity.type
_entity.pdbx_description
1 polymer ?
#
loop_
_entity_poly.entity_id
_entity_poly.type
_entity_poly.pdbx_seq_one_letter_code
_entity_poly.pdbx_strand_id
1 'polypeptide(L)' 'MREFTLRADDTGTLELVCERNDKEAPEPDVRSFAERDEFGLLVDNLTPGEQVLLFVPDTTSEE' A
#
# COMPACT_ATOMS: atom_id res chain seq x y z
N MET A 1 16.55 -5.57 1.51
CA MET A 1 15.15 -5.36 1.13
C MET A 1 14.57 -6.72 0.77
N ARG A 2 13.37 -7.06 1.21
CA ARG A 2 12.70 -8.30 0.81
C ARG A 2 11.69 -7.93 -0.26
N GLU A 3 11.76 -8.60 -1.41
CA GLU A 3 10.85 -8.36 -2.53
C GLU A 3 9.67 -9.32 -2.44
N PHE A 4 8.50 -8.84 -2.83
CA PHE A 4 7.31 -9.64 -3.06
C PHE A 4 6.59 -9.10 -4.28
N THR A 5 5.96 -10.00 -5.04
CA THR A 5 5.26 -9.63 -6.27
C THR A 5 3.77 -9.60 -6.01
N LEU A 6 3.13 -8.50 -6.41
CA LEU A 6 1.68 -8.34 -6.41
C LEU A 6 1.15 -8.46 -7.84
N ARG A 7 -0.05 -9.01 -7.97
CA ARG A 7 -0.78 -9.06 -9.24
C ARG A 7 -1.98 -8.13 -9.12
N ALA A 8 -2.20 -7.35 -10.17
CA ALA A 8 -3.45 -6.61 -10.29
C ALA A 8 -4.62 -7.61 -10.36
N ASP A 9 -5.77 -7.18 -9.88
CA ASP A 9 -7.03 -7.90 -10.06
C ASP A 9 -7.46 -7.94 -11.53
N ASP A 10 -8.59 -8.59 -11.79
CA ASP A 10 -9.13 -8.75 -13.15
C ASP A 10 -9.53 -7.42 -13.82
N THR A 11 -9.63 -6.33 -13.05
CA THR A 11 -9.87 -4.98 -13.57
C THR A 11 -8.58 -4.24 -13.90
N GLY A 12 -7.42 -4.82 -13.59
CA GLY A 12 -6.13 -4.15 -13.71
C GLY A 12 -5.81 -3.23 -12.53
N THR A 13 -6.45 -3.44 -11.37
CA THR A 13 -6.29 -2.62 -10.17
C THR A 13 -5.46 -3.34 -9.11
N LEU A 14 -4.54 -2.61 -8.46
CA LEU A 14 -3.88 -3.05 -7.22
C LEU A 14 -4.53 -2.34 -6.04
N GLU A 15 -5.23 -3.09 -5.20
CA GLU A 15 -5.75 -2.57 -3.93
C GLU A 15 -4.73 -2.79 -2.81
N LEU A 16 -4.30 -1.70 -2.17
CA LEU A 16 -3.42 -1.72 -1.01
C LEU A 16 -4.16 -1.13 0.18
N VAL A 17 -4.47 -1.98 1.17
CA VAL A 17 -5.16 -1.55 2.38
C VAL A 17 -4.15 -1.47 3.52
N CYS A 18 -4.09 -0.31 4.16
CA CYS A 18 -3.19 -0.04 5.27
C CYS A 18 -3.98 0.27 6.54
N GLU A 19 -3.69 -0.41 7.64
CA GLU A 19 -4.22 -0.07 8.96
C GLU A 19 -3.15 0.58 9.82
N ARG A 20 -3.50 1.72 10.41
CA ARG A 20 -2.65 2.48 11.33
C ARG A 20 -2.90 2.03 12.76
N ASN A 21 -1.83 2.01 13.55
CA ASN A 21 -1.93 1.74 14.98
C ASN A 21 -2.43 2.96 15.77
N ASP A 22 -2.18 4.18 15.28
CA ASP A 22 -2.67 5.42 15.88
C ASP A 22 -4.03 5.81 15.28
N LYS A 23 -5.09 5.59 16.05
CA LYS A 23 -6.48 5.86 15.61
C LYS A 23 -6.90 7.32 15.75
N GLU A 24 -6.10 8.14 16.44
CA GLU A 24 -6.40 9.56 16.66
C GLU A 24 -5.61 10.47 15.73
N ALA A 25 -4.61 9.92 15.02
CA ALA A 25 -3.84 10.65 14.04
C ALA A 25 -4.70 11.15 12.85
N PRO A 26 -4.35 12.32 12.27
CA PRO A 26 -5.06 12.86 11.11
C PRO A 26 -4.94 11.94 9.91
N GLU A 27 -5.88 12.01 8.97
CA GLU A 27 -5.85 11.19 7.76
C GLU A 27 -4.50 11.28 7.03
N PRO A 28 -3.93 10.14 6.58
CA PRO A 28 -2.69 10.14 5.82
C PRO A 28 -2.91 10.75 4.44
N ASP A 29 -1.86 11.37 3.89
CA ASP A 29 -1.88 11.86 2.50
C ASP A 29 -1.15 10.86 1.60
N VAL A 30 -1.85 10.32 0.59
CA VAL A 30 -1.30 9.31 -0.32
C VAL A 30 -1.04 9.94 -1.68
N ARG A 31 0.22 9.94 -2.10
CA ARG A 31 0.65 10.52 -3.39
C ARG A 31 1.36 9.47 -4.23
N SER A 32 1.15 9.51 -5.54
CA SER A 32 1.82 8.62 -6.48
C SER A 32 3.00 9.31 -7.18
N PHE A 33 3.96 8.51 -7.61
CA PHE A 33 5.02 8.93 -8.51
C PHE A 33 5.32 7.83 -9.53
N ALA A 34 5.87 8.22 -10.67
CA ALA A 34 6.36 7.32 -11.69
C ALA A 34 7.67 7.88 -12.24
N GLU A 35 8.73 7.07 -12.21
CA GLU A 35 10.05 7.41 -12.73
C GLU A 35 10.59 6.26 -13.56
N ARG A 36 10.89 6.54 -14.84
CA ARG A 36 11.41 5.57 -15.80
C ARG A 36 10.51 4.32 -15.90
N ASP A 37 10.90 3.24 -15.24
CA ASP A 37 10.27 1.91 -15.29
C ASP A 37 9.67 1.51 -13.93
N GLU A 38 9.68 2.42 -12.95
CA GLU A 38 9.18 2.20 -11.60
C GLU A 38 8.07 3.20 -11.27
N PHE A 39 7.11 2.76 -10.48
CA PHE A 39 6.10 3.62 -9.88
C PHE A 39 5.95 3.25 -8.41
N GLY A 40 5.48 4.20 -7.61
CA GLY A 40 5.30 4.00 -6.18
C GLY A 40 4.26 4.92 -5.58
N LEU A 41 3.93 4.61 -4.34
CA LEU A 41 3.05 5.40 -3.49
C LEU A 41 3.84 5.88 -2.27
N LEU A 42 3.67 7.14 -1.93
CA LEU A 42 4.17 7.76 -0.71
C LEU A 42 2.98 8.02 0.20
N VAL A 43 3.16 7.71 1.49
CA VAL A 43 2.16 7.97 2.53
C VAL A 43 2.77 8.99 3.49
N ASP A 44 2.29 10.22 3.42
CA ASP A 44 2.72 11.35 4.23
C ASP A 44 1.83 11.48 5.50
N ASN A 45 2.22 12.38 6.40
CA ASN A 45 1.53 12.65 7.69
C ASN A 45 1.46 11.45 8.66
N LEU A 46 2.44 10.55 8.58
CA LEU A 46 2.66 9.51 9.59
C LEU A 46 3.53 10.03 10.74
N THR A 47 3.29 9.55 11.94
CA THR A 47 4.17 9.83 13.08
C THR A 47 5.53 9.18 12.84
N PRO A 48 6.67 9.84 13.15
CA PRO A 48 7.98 9.20 13.00
C PRO A 48 8.08 7.87 13.76
N GLY A 49 8.34 6.78 13.05
CA GLY A 49 8.40 5.43 13.61
C GLY A 49 7.03 4.73 13.76
N GLU A 50 5.96 5.33 13.25
CA GLU A 50 4.64 4.70 13.20
C GLU A 50 4.69 3.38 12.40
N GLN A 51 4.16 2.32 12.99
CA GLN A 51 4.00 1.03 12.33
C GLN A 51 2.62 0.97 11.68
N VAL A 52 2.60 0.57 10.41
CA VAL A 52 1.37 0.38 9.62
C VAL A 52 1.33 -1.07 9.15
N LEU A 53 0.17 -1.70 9.23
CA LEU A 53 -0.05 -3.04 8.69
C LEU A 53 -0.56 -2.93 7.25
N LEU A 54 0.14 -3.57 6.31
CA LEU A 54 -0.29 -3.71 4.92
C LEU A 54 -1.06 -5.02 4.76
N PHE A 55 -2.30 -4.94 4.30
CA PHE A 55 -3.09 -6.06 3.86
C PHE A 55 -2.97 -6.17 2.35
N VAL A 56 -2.54 -7.35 1.90
CA VAL A 56 -2.48 -7.71 0.49
C VAL A 56 -3.60 -8.73 0.24
N PRO A 57 -4.57 -8.44 -0.64
CA PRO A 57 -5.59 -9.42 -0.99
C PRO A 57 -4.92 -10.62 -1.66
N ASP A 58 -5.34 -11.82 -1.23
CA ASP A 58 -4.84 -13.06 -1.82
C ASP A 58 -5.42 -13.18 -3.24
N THR A 59 -4.55 -13.14 -4.26
CA THR A 59 -4.98 -13.20 -5.67
C THR A 59 -5.11 -14.64 -6.17
N THR A 60 -4.82 -15.64 -5.34
CA THR A 60 -5.26 -17.03 -5.58
C THR A 60 -6.72 -17.17 -5.19
N SER A 61 -7.60 -16.71 -6.07
CA SER A 61 -8.94 -17.29 -6.16
C SER A 61 -8.79 -18.71 -6.68
N GLU A 62 -8.78 -19.70 -5.79
CA GLU A 62 -9.08 -21.08 -6.17
C GLU A 62 -10.59 -21.18 -6.42
N GLU A 63 -10.96 -21.53 -7.66
CA GLU A 63 -12.29 -22.06 -8.02
C GLU A 63 -12.50 -23.47 -7.44
#